data_AF-J5PIP0-F1
#
_entry.id   AF-J5PIP0-F1
#
_cell.length_a   1.000
_cell.length_b   1.000
_cell.length_c   1.000
_cell.angle_alpha   90.00
_cell.angle_beta   90.00
_cell.angle_gamma   90.00
#
_symmetry.space_group_name_H-M   'P 1'
#
loop_
_entity.id
_entity.type
_entity.pdbx_description
1 polymer ?
#
loop_
_entity_poly.entity_id
_entity_poly.type
_entity_poly.pdbx_seq_one_letter_code
_entity_poly.pdbx_strand_id
1 'polypeptide(L)'
;MLDASNPAFRPVLDRFHVRMRENRTRLDDLRASISAGDEQAFAEIRLIAHRLAGAAGTFGYAALGGAARELDVVLSEGCRNAGLVDDRLLALIAAIDASGSAAA
;
A
#
# COMPACT_ATOMS: atom_id res chain seq x y z
N MET A 1 -11.77 16.92 10.96
CA MET A 1 -12.64 16.02 10.18
C MET A 1 -12.76 16.64 8.80
N LEU A 2 -12.12 16.05 7.78
CA LEU A 2 -12.03 16.64 6.43
C LEU A 2 -13.35 16.39 5.69
N ASP A 3 -13.98 17.46 5.22
CA ASP A 3 -15.27 17.44 4.54
C ASP A 3 -15.09 17.17 3.04
N ALA A 4 -15.74 16.10 2.54
CA ALA A 4 -15.74 15.70 1.13
C ALA A 4 -16.41 16.73 0.20
N SER A 5 -17.14 17.71 0.74
CA SER A 5 -17.69 18.84 -0.01
C SER A 5 -16.67 19.95 -0.32
N ASN A 6 -15.43 19.86 0.16
CA ASN A 6 -14.39 20.82 -0.19
C ASN A 6 -13.86 20.58 -1.63
N PRO A 7 -14.06 21.52 -2.58
CA PRO A 7 -13.63 21.35 -3.97
C PRO A 7 -12.12 21.16 -4.14
N ALA A 8 -11.30 21.55 -3.17
CA ALA A 8 -9.85 21.31 -3.16
C ALA A 8 -9.47 19.83 -2.93
N PHE A 9 -10.41 19.00 -2.46
CA PHE A 9 -10.14 17.62 -2.05
C PHE A 9 -10.13 16.62 -3.22
N ARG A 10 -10.94 16.88 -4.25
CA ARG A 10 -11.03 16.04 -5.47
C ARG A 10 -9.69 15.81 -6.18
N PRO A 11 -8.88 16.84 -6.50
CA PRO A 11 -7.60 16.59 -7.19
C PRO A 11 -6.58 15.82 -6.34
N VAL A 12 -6.67 15.91 -5.01
CA VAL A 12 -5.81 15.16 -4.09
C VAL A 12 -6.23 13.69 -4.07
N LEU A 13 -7.53 13.41 -4.03
CA LEU A 13 -8.08 12.06 -4.10
C LEU A 13 -7.77 11.39 -5.44
N ASP A 14 -7.92 12.10 -6.56
CA ASP A 14 -7.60 11.59 -7.90
C ASP A 14 -6.11 11.21 -8.00
N ARG A 15 -5.22 12.07 -7.49
CA ARG A 15 -3.78 11.78 -7.43
C ARG A 15 -3.50 10.56 -6.55
N PHE A 16 -4.22 10.42 -5.44
CA PHE A 16 -4.10 9.24 -4.57
C PHE A 16 -4.49 7.95 -5.31
N HIS A 17 -5.56 7.96 -6.11
CA HIS A 17 -5.96 6.80 -6.93
C HIS A 17 -4.96 6.46 -8.03
N VAL A 18 -4.40 7.46 -8.70
CA VAL A 18 -3.31 7.24 -9.68
C VAL A 18 -2.12 6.57 -9.01
N ARG A 19 -1.67 7.11 -7.87
CA ARG A 19 -0.55 6.54 -7.10
C ARG A 19 -0.85 5.14 -6.58
N MET A 20 -2.09 4.87 -6.17
CA MET A 20 -2.50 3.55 -5.72
C MET A 20 -2.35 2.51 -6.84
N ARG A 21 -2.76 2.84 -8.07
CA ARG A 21 -2.60 1.96 -9.24
C ARG A 21 -1.12 1.75 -9.60
N GLU A 22 -0.32 2.81 -9.58
CA GLU A 22 1.14 2.70 -9.81
C GLU A 22 1.80 1.81 -8.75
N ASN A 23 1.46 2.00 -7.47
CA ASN A 23 1.97 1.20 -6.37
C ASN A 23 1.56 -0.26 -6.51
N ARG A 24 0.33 -0.56 -6.95
CA ARG A 24 -0.12 -1.95 -7.20
C ARG A 24 0.81 -2.64 -8.19
N THR A 25 1.04 -2.04 -9.36
CA THR A 25 1.94 -2.61 -10.38
C THR A 25 3.34 -2.79 -9.81
N ARG A 26 3.85 -1.78 -9.10
CA ARG A 26 5.20 -1.84 -8.52
C ARG A 26 5.36 -2.92 -7.46
N LEU A 27 4.35 -3.12 -6.61
CA LEU A 27 4.35 -4.15 -5.57
C LEU A 27 4.36 -5.56 -6.18
N ASP A 28 3.68 -5.77 -7.31
CA ASP A 28 3.68 -7.02 -8.06
C ASP A 28 5.08 -7.34 -8.61
N ASP A 29 5.75 -6.34 -9.20
CA ASP A 29 7.13 -6.48 -9.69
C ASP A 29 8.11 -6.83 -8.55
N LEU A 30 8.00 -6.15 -7.41
CA LEU A 30 8.88 -6.33 -6.25
C LEU A 30 8.68 -7.69 -5.55
N ARG A 31 7.50 -8.29 -5.71
CA ARG A 31 7.16 -9.59 -5.13
C ARG A 31 8.08 -10.72 -5.62
N ALA A 32 8.49 -10.69 -6.89
CA ALA A 32 9.45 -11.65 -7.42
C ALA A 32 10.84 -11.51 -6.75
N SER A 33 11.24 -10.28 -6.45
CA SER A 33 12.56 -9.96 -5.88
C SER A 33 12.71 -10.32 -4.40
N ILE A 34 11.64 -10.29 -3.60
CA ILE A 34 11.71 -10.68 -2.17
C ILE A 34 12.03 -12.17 -1.99
N SER A 35 11.61 -13.02 -2.93
CA SER A 35 11.95 -14.46 -2.92
C SER A 35 13.44 -14.69 -3.11
N ALA A 36 14.14 -13.78 -3.77
CA ALA A 36 15.59 -13.78 -3.94
C ALA A 36 16.35 -13.13 -2.76
N GLY A 37 15.64 -12.63 -1.74
CA GLY A 37 16.24 -11.98 -0.57
C GLY A 37 16.76 -10.57 -0.84
N ASP A 38 16.28 -9.89 -1.89
CA ASP A 38 16.75 -8.55 -2.26
C ASP A 38 16.38 -7.49 -1.21
N GLU A 39 17.38 -6.98 -0.49
CA GLU A 39 17.21 -5.95 0.54
C GLU A 39 16.61 -4.64 0.00
N GLN A 40 16.93 -4.28 -1.25
CA GLN A 40 16.35 -3.09 -1.89
C GLN A 40 14.84 -3.29 -2.11
N ALA A 41 14.43 -4.49 -2.49
CA ALA A 41 13.02 -4.83 -2.65
C ALA A 41 12.26 -4.72 -1.32
N PHE A 42 12.81 -5.26 -0.23
CA PHE A 42 12.22 -5.11 1.11
C PHE A 42 12.09 -3.64 1.54
N ALA A 43 13.12 -2.82 1.30
CA ALA A 43 13.12 -1.40 1.63
C ALA A 43 12.07 -0.63 0.81
N GLU A 44 11.94 -0.94 -0.47
CA GLU A 44 10.97 -0.28 -1.35
C GLU A 44 9.53 -0.66 -1.01
N ILE A 45 9.26 -1.95 -0.75
CA ILE A 45 7.94 -2.42 -0.30
C ILE A 45 7.54 -1.71 0.99
N ARG A 46 8.46 -1.60 1.96
CA ARG A 46 8.21 -0.88 3.21
C ARG A 46 7.84 0.58 2.96
N LEU A 47 8.58 1.27 2.10
CA LEU A 47 8.32 2.67 1.78
C LEU A 47 6.93 2.88 1.18
N ILE A 48 6.51 1.98 0.28
CA ILE A 48 5.17 2.01 -0.31
C ILE A 48 4.11 1.75 0.76
N ALA A 49 4.28 0.71 1.58
CA ALA A 49 3.37 0.35 2.66
C ALA A 49 3.19 1.50 3.67
N HIS A 50 4.29 2.12 4.10
CA HIS A 50 4.28 3.26 5.01
C HIS A 50 3.45 4.44 4.46
N ARG A 51 3.67 4.80 3.19
CA ARG A 51 2.93 5.88 2.53
C ARG A 51 1.44 5.57 2.39
N LEU A 52 1.11 4.34 2.01
CA LEU A 52 -0.29 3.90 1.90
C LEU A 52 -0.98 3.90 3.26
N ALA A 53 -0.33 3.43 4.33
CA ALA A 53 -0.88 3.44 5.68
C ALA A 53 -1.24 4.86 6.14
N GLY A 54 -0.35 5.84 5.90
CA GLY A 54 -0.60 7.24 6.27
C GLY A 54 -1.69 7.92 5.43
N ALA A 55 -1.72 7.66 4.13
CA ALA A 55 -2.66 8.31 3.23
C ALA A 55 -4.06 7.68 3.25
N ALA A 56 -4.17 6.34 3.32
CA ALA A 56 -5.43 5.61 3.23
C ALA A 56 -6.44 6.01 4.32
N GLY A 57 -5.97 6.24 5.55
CA GLY A 57 -6.81 6.70 6.66
C GLY A 57 -7.43 8.09 6.43
N THR A 58 -6.77 8.94 5.65
CA THR A 58 -7.27 10.29 5.32
C THR A 58 -8.44 10.25 4.34
N PHE A 59 -8.45 9.26 3.44
CA PHE A 59 -9.45 9.14 2.37
C PHE A 59 -10.51 8.07 2.64
N GLY A 60 -10.56 7.50 3.85
CA GLY A 60 -11.58 6.52 4.24
C GLY A 60 -11.30 5.07 3.84
N TYR A 61 -10.09 4.74 3.37
CA TYR A 61 -9.71 3.38 2.99
C TYR A 61 -9.16 2.60 4.19
N ALA A 62 -10.01 2.34 5.18
CA ALA A 62 -9.58 1.71 6.44
C ALA A 62 -8.91 0.33 6.24
N ALA A 63 -9.49 -0.54 5.40
CA ALA A 63 -8.94 -1.86 5.12
C ALA A 63 -7.57 -1.80 4.43
N LEU A 64 -7.42 -0.92 3.44
CA LEU A 64 -6.14 -0.66 2.78
C LEU A 64 -5.10 -0.13 3.77
N GLY A 65 -5.49 0.83 4.60
CA GLY A 65 -4.62 1.42 5.62
C GLY A 65 -4.15 0.37 6.63
N GLY A 66 -5.04 -0.53 7.05
CA GLY A 66 -4.73 -1.66 7.93
C GLY A 66 -3.72 -2.62 7.32
N ALA A 67 -3.98 -3.13 6.12
CA ALA A 67 -3.07 -4.04 5.43
C ALA A 67 -1.68 -3.41 5.19
N ALA A 68 -1.65 -2.14 4.79
CA ALA A 68 -0.41 -1.40 4.60
C ALA A 68 0.37 -1.19 5.91
N ARG A 69 -0.35 -0.92 7.01
CA ARG A 69 0.24 -0.75 8.34
C ARG A 69 0.88 -2.04 8.84
N GLU A 70 0.19 -3.18 8.68
CA GLU A 70 0.72 -4.49 9.08
C GLU A 70 2.02 -4.82 8.35
N LEU A 71 2.06 -4.60 7.03
CA LEU A 71 3.27 -4.83 6.23
C LEU A 71 4.41 -3.86 6.62
N ASP A 72 4.12 -2.57 6.85
CA ASP A 72 5.11 -1.59 7.32
C ASP A 72 5.73 -1.99 8.66
N VAL A 73 4.92 -2.46 9.62
CA VAL A 73 5.40 -2.91 10.94
C VAL A 73 6.33 -4.09 10.80
N VAL A 74 5.92 -5.15 10.10
CA VAL A 74 6.73 -6.37 9.92
C VAL A 74 8.10 -6.04 9.30
N LEU A 75 8.12 -5.18 8.28
CA LEU A 75 9.37 -4.78 7.61
C LEU A 75 10.21 -3.81 8.46
N SER A 76 9.55 -2.98 9.29
CA SER A 76 10.20 -2.05 10.21
C SER A 76 10.92 -2.74 11.36
N GLU A 77 10.39 -3.86 11.83
CA GLU A 77 11.00 -4.73 12.83
C GLU A 77 12.18 -5.55 12.26
N GLY A 78 12.50 -5.36 10.98
CA GLY A 78 13.62 -6.05 10.33
C GLY A 78 13.27 -7.45 9.85
N CYS A 79 11.98 -7.82 9.77
CA CYS A 79 11.61 -9.12 9.22
C CYS A 79 12.10 -9.24 7.76
N ARG A 80 12.79 -10.33 7.47
CA ARG A 80 13.26 -10.73 6.13
C ARG A 80 12.75 -12.12 5.74
N ASN A 81 11.73 -12.62 6.45
CA ASN A 81 11.08 -13.86 6.09
C ASN A 81 10.23 -13.61 4.83
N ALA A 82 10.74 -14.05 3.68
CA ALA A 82 10.10 -13.86 2.39
C ALA A 82 8.66 -14.37 2.37
N GLY A 83 8.35 -15.52 3.00
CA GLY A 83 7.00 -16.07 3.03
C GLY A 83 6.01 -15.23 3.84
N LEU A 84 6.42 -14.72 5.00
CA LEU A 84 5.58 -13.83 5.81
C LEU A 84 5.35 -12.48 5.11
N VAL A 85 6.41 -11.93 4.51
CA VAL A 85 6.33 -10.66 3.78
C VAL A 85 5.47 -10.84 2.52
N ASP A 86 5.58 -11.95 1.81
CA ASP A 86 4.76 -12.27 0.64
C ASP A 86 3.26 -12.35 0.98
N ASP A 87 2.91 -13.01 2.08
CA ASP A 87 1.53 -13.10 2.57
C ASP A 87 0.95 -11.71 2.89
N ARG A 88 1.70 -10.87 3.61
CA ARG A 88 1.26 -9.49 3.91
C ARG A 88 1.22 -8.59 2.68
N LEU A 89 2.15 -8.80 1.75
CA LEU A 89 2.17 -8.09 0.46
C LEU A 89 0.94 -8.45 -0.39
N LEU A 90 0.59 -9.73 -0.46
CA LEU A 90 -0.63 -10.19 -1.13
C LEU A 90 -1.89 -9.58 -0.51
N ALA A 91 -1.98 -9.53 0.81
CA ALA A 91 -3.09 -8.90 1.50
C ALA A 91 -3.20 -7.39 1.16
N LEU A 92 -2.07 -6.69 1.08
CA LEU A 92 -2.02 -5.29 0.64
C LEU A 92 -2.48 -5.13 -0.81
N ILE A 93 -1.99 -5.96 -1.72
CA ILE A 93 -2.39 -5.93 -3.15
C ILE A 93 -3.90 -6.16 -3.28
N ALA A 94 -4.46 -7.14 -2.59
CA ALA A 94 -5.89 -7.41 -2.59
C ALA A 94 -6.70 -6.22 -2.05
N ALA A 95 -6.21 -5.55 -1.00
CA ALA A 95 -6.86 -4.35 -0.46
C ALA A 95 -6.82 -3.16 -1.42
N ILE A 96 -5.73 -3.02 -2.21
CA ILE A 96 -5.63 -2.02 -3.28
C ILE A 96 -6.66 -2.32 -4.37
N ASP A 97 -6.72 -3.57 -4.86
CA ASP A 97 -7.62 -3.97 -5.94
C ASP A 97 -9.11 -3.77 -5.54
N ALA A 98 -9.46 -4.12 -4.29
CA ALA A 98 -10.80 -3.88 -3.74
C ALA A 98 -11.14 -2.38 -3.64
N SER A 99 -10.16 -1.55 -3.26
CA SER A 99 -10.33 -0.10 -3.15
C SER A 99 -10.44 0.59 -4.51
N GLY A 100 -9.74 0.07 -5.53
CA GLY A 100 -9.79 0.56 -6.90
C GLY A 100 -11.07 0.17 -7.64
N SER A 101 -11.62 -1.02 -7.39
CA SER A 101 -12.88 -1.46 -7.98
C SER A 101 -14.10 -0.73 -7.43
N ALA A 102 -14.03 -0.21 -6.20
CA ALA A 102 -15.14 0.54 -5.58
C ALA A 102 -15.24 2.00 -6.07
N ALA A 103 -14.22 2.49 -6.79
CA ALA A 103 -14.16 3.85 -7.32
C ALA A 103 -14.47 3.95 -8.83
N ALA A 104 -14.84 2.83 -9.47
CA ALA A 104 -15.27 2.74 -10.87
C ALA A 104 -16.79 2.68 -10.98
#